data_AF-A0A4U1FK24-F1
#
_entry.id   AF-A0A4U1FK24-F1
#
_cell.length_a   1.000
_cell.length_b   1.000
_cell.length_c   1.000
_cell.angle_alpha   90.00
_cell.angle_beta   90.00
_cell.angle_gamma   90.00
#
_symmetry.space_group_name_H-M   'P 1'
#
loop_
_entity.id
_entity.type
_entity.pdbx_description
1 polymer ?
#
loop_
_entity_poly.entity_id
_entity_poly.type
_entity_poly.pdbx_seq_one_letter_code
_entity_poly.pdbx_strand_id
1 'polypeptide(L)' 'VLGLVQNMSVFQCPKCKHKTHIFGADGARRLARTLDLDILGDIPLHLNIREASDTGQPIVFSQPESDE' A
#
# COMPACT_ATOMS: atom_id res chain seq x y z
N VAL A 1 9.15 -9.96 -15.10
CA VAL A 1 8.37 -9.19 -14.10
C VAL A 1 8.94 -9.57 -12.75
N LEU A 2 9.29 -8.62 -11.88
CA LEU A 2 9.91 -8.92 -10.57
C LEU A 2 8.88 -9.40 -9.54
N GLY A 3 7.63 -8.97 -9.67
CA GLY A 3 6.54 -9.35 -8.79
C GLY A 3 5.41 -8.32 -8.84
N LEU A 4 4.45 -8.45 -7.95
CA LEU A 4 3.29 -7.58 -7.82
C LEU A 4 3.32 -6.80 -6.51
N VAL A 5 2.88 -5.54 -6.56
CA VAL A 5 2.65 -4.68 -5.40
C VAL A 5 1.16 -4.40 -5.31
N GLN A 6 0.56 -4.53 -4.12
CA GLN A 6 -0.84 -4.16 -3.92
C GLN A 6 -0.94 -2.73 -3.39
N ASN A 7 -1.37 -1.80 -4.24
CA ASN A 7 -1.64 -0.43 -3.80
C ASN A 7 -2.96 -0.34 -3.03
N MET A 8 -3.06 0.62 -2.10
CA MET A 8 -4.24 0.90 -1.26
C MET A 8 -4.77 -0.36 -0.54
N SER A 9 -3.85 -1.17 -0.02
CA SER A 9 -4.14 -2.52 0.50
C SER A 9 -5.03 -2.53 1.75
N VAL A 10 -4.86 -1.54 2.62
CA VAL A 10 -5.58 -1.40 3.89
C VAL A 10 -5.65 0.07 4.29
N PHE A 11 -6.79 0.48 4.83
CA PHE A 11 -6.94 1.77 5.51
C PHE A 11 -6.93 1.54 7.02
N GLN A 12 -6.13 2.30 7.76
CA GLN A 12 -6.15 2.29 9.22
C GLN A 12 -6.75 3.59 9.73
N CYS A 13 -7.85 3.50 10.46
CA CYS A 13 -8.49 4.67 11.05
C CYS A 13 -7.52 5.34 12.05
N PRO A 14 -7.21 6.64 11.89
CA PRO A 14 -6.27 7.32 12.78
C PRO A 14 -6.81 7.45 14.22
N LYS A 15 -8.14 7.44 14.38
CA LYS A 15 -8.83 7.62 15.67
C LYS A 15 -8.94 6.34 16.50
N CYS A 16 -9.39 5.24 15.90
CA CYS A 16 -9.64 3.99 16.62
C CYS A 16 -8.69 2.84 16.23
N LYS A 17 -7.75 3.07 15.31
CA LYS A 17 -6.77 2.09 14.81
C LYS A 17 -7.38 0.86 14.12
N HIS A 18 -8.70 0.84 13.91
CA HIS A 18 -9.37 -0.20 13.13
C HIS A 18 -8.83 -0.22 11.70
N LYS A 19 -8.54 -1.42 11.20
CA LYS A 19 -8.06 -1.68 9.85
C LYS A 19 -9.21 -2.16 8.97
N THR A 20 -9.36 -1.56 7.79
CA THR A 20 -10.41 -1.88 6.84
C THR A 20 -9.85 -2.03 5.45
N HIS A 21 -10.21 -3.11 4.77
CA HIS A 21 -9.89 -3.34 3.36
C HIS A 21 -10.97 -2.71 2.47
N ILE A 22 -10.92 -1.38 2.30
CA ILE A 22 -11.95 -0.61 1.58
C ILE A 22 -12.17 -1.13 0.15
N PHE A 23 -11.09 -1.53 -0.52
CA PHE A 23 -11.12 -2.04 -1.91
C PHE A 23 -11.07 -3.57 -1.98
N GLY A 24 -11.34 -4.26 -0.87
CA GLY A 24 -11.20 -5.71 -0.74
C GLY A 24 -9.78 -6.17 -0.44
N ALA A 25 -9.62 -7.46 -0.19
CA ALA A 25 -8.37 -8.08 0.24
C ALA A 25 -7.87 -9.12 -0.77
N ASP A 26 -6.55 -9.35 -0.74
CA ASP A 26 -5.83 -10.42 -1.43
C ASP A 26 -5.95 -10.45 -2.97
N GLY A 27 -6.34 -9.33 -3.60
CA GLY A 27 -6.47 -9.23 -5.04
C GLY A 27 -5.15 -9.51 -5.75
N ALA A 28 -4.07 -8.83 -5.31
CA ALA A 28 -2.74 -9.05 -5.87
C ALA A 28 -2.23 -10.46 -5.55
N ARG A 29 -2.44 -10.98 -4.33
CA ARG A 29 -2.03 -12.34 -3.93
C ARG A 29 -2.71 -13.44 -4.75
N ARG A 30 -3.98 -13.26 -5.12
CA ARG A 30 -4.68 -14.20 -6.00
C ARG A 30 -4.07 -14.16 -7.40
N LEU A 31 -3.83 -12.97 -7.95
CA LEU A 31 -3.25 -12.82 -9.28
C LEU A 31 -1.81 -13.35 -9.34
N ALA A 32 -0.99 -13.04 -8.33
CA ALA A 32 0.38 -13.54 -8.17
C ALA A 32 0.43 -15.07 -8.26
N ARG A 33 -0.45 -15.77 -7.54
CA ARG A 33 -0.55 -17.24 -7.60
C ARG A 33 -0.94 -17.76 -8.99
N THR A 34 -1.87 -17.09 -9.67
CA THR A 34 -2.28 -17.49 -11.02
C THR A 34 -1.16 -17.31 -12.04
N LEU A 35 -0.32 -16.29 -11.85
CA LEU A 35 0.75 -15.92 -12.79
C LEU A 35 2.12 -16.45 -12.39
N ASP A 36 2.23 -17.20 -11.28
CA ASP A 36 3.49 -17.66 -10.70
C ASP A 36 4.49 -16.50 -10.48
N LEU A 37 4.00 -15.42 -9.88
CA LEU A 37 4.78 -14.21 -9.57
C LEU A 37 4.85 -13.99 -8.05
N ASP A 38 5.93 -13.36 -7.60
CA ASP A 38 6.10 -12.96 -6.21
C ASP A 38 5.23 -11.75 -5.84
N ILE A 39 4.89 -11.64 -4.55
CA ILE A 39 4.34 -10.41 -3.96
C ILE A 39 5.49 -9.65 -3.30
N LEU A 40 5.71 -8.43 -3.78
CA LEU A 40 6.80 -7.58 -3.30
C LEU A 40 6.39 -6.76 -2.08
N GLY A 41 5.09 -6.48 -1.93
CA GLY A 41 4.58 -5.74 -0.79
C GLY A 41 3.18 -5.19 -0.97
N ASP A 42 2.66 -4.64 0.12
CA ASP A 42 1.35 -4.01 0.22
C ASP A 42 1.57 -2.54 0.63
N ILE A 43 1.06 -1.59 -0.14
CA ILE A 43 1.11 -0.15 0.18
C ILE A 43 -0.23 0.25 0.81
N PRO A 44 -0.25 0.77 2.06
CA PRO A 44 -1.49 1.14 2.73
C PRO A 44 -2.13 2.38 2.09
N LEU A 45 -3.45 2.53 2.28
CA LEU A 45 -4.13 3.78 2.01
C LEU A 45 -3.89 4.73 3.19
N HIS A 46 -2.87 5.56 3.08
CA HIS A 46 -2.50 6.55 4.11
C HIS A 46 -2.51 7.98 3.55
N LEU A 47 -2.94 8.94 4.37
CA LEU A 47 -3.05 10.35 3.94
C LEU A 47 -1.69 10.93 3.56
N ASN A 48 -0.66 10.66 4.37
CA ASN A 48 0.70 11.15 4.13
C ASN A 48 1.23 10.71 2.76
N ILE A 49 1.02 9.45 2.36
CA ILE A 49 1.44 8.93 1.05
C ILE A 49 0.82 9.76 -0.09
N ARG A 50 -0.49 10.04 0.01
CA ARG A 50 -1.24 10.80 -1.00
C ARG A 50 -0.77 12.26 -1.05
N GLU A 51 -0.66 12.93 0.09
CA GLU A 51 -0.26 14.35 0.15
C GLU A 51 1.21 14.55 -0.31
N ALA A 52 2.11 13.67 0.12
CA ALA A 52 3.50 13.64 -0.29
C ALA A 52 3.65 13.40 -1.81
N SER A 53 2.86 12.49 -2.37
CA SER A 53 2.84 12.24 -3.82
C SER A 53 2.29 13.43 -4.62
N ASP A 54 1.21 14.05 -4.15
CA ASP A 54 0.58 15.22 -4.80
C ASP A 54 1.51 16.44 -4.84
N THR A 55 2.38 16.58 -3.83
CA THR A 55 3.38 17.65 -3.76
C THR A 55 4.67 17.34 -4.52
N GLY A 56 4.75 16.17 -5.17
CA GLY A 56 5.94 15.74 -5.90
C GLY A 56 7.11 15.32 -5.00
N GLN A 57 6.85 15.08 -3.71
CA GLN A 57 7.84 14.62 -2.74
C GLN A 57 7.37 13.31 -2.08
N PRO A 58 7.48 12.16 -2.76
CA PRO A 58 7.00 10.87 -2.27
C PRO A 58 7.47 10.55 -0.84
N ILE A 59 6.70 9.78 -0.10
CA ILE A 59 6.97 9.50 1.33
C ILE A 59 8.38 8.90 1.55
N VAL A 60 8.81 8.03 0.64
CA VAL A 60 10.16 7.42 0.66
C VAL A 60 11.30 8.43 0.54
N PHE A 61 11.02 9.64 0.03
CA PHE A 61 11.98 10.73 -0.07
C PHE A 61 11.81 11.75 1.06
N SER A 62 10.57 12.14 1.37
CA SER A 62 10.29 13.17 2.38
C SER A 62 10.40 12.65 3.81
N GLN A 63 10.09 11.37 4.05
CA GLN A 63 10.10 10.69 5.34
C GLN A 63 10.59 9.24 5.19
N PRO A 64 11.88 9.01 4.89
CA PRO A 64 12.39 7.67 4.58
C PRO A 64 12.29 6.65 5.73
N GLU A 65 12.17 7.13 6.96
CA GLU A 65 12.03 6.32 8.18
C GLU A 65 10.57 6.15 8.62
N SER A 66 9.59 6.55 7.80
CA SER A 66 8.18 6.32 8.12
C SER A 66 7.84 4.83 8.12
N ASP A 67 6.85 4.46 8.93
CA ASP A 67 6.22 3.13 8.87
C ASP A 67 5.31 2.97 7.63
N GLU A 68 5.11 4.05 6.86
CA GLU A 68 4.38 4.11 5.59
C GLU A 68 5.29 3.86 4.38
#